data_AF-A0A7S4SK73-F1
#
_entry.id   AF-A0A7S4SK73-F1
#
_cell.length_a   1.000
_cell.length_b   1.000
_cell.length_c   1.000
_cell.angle_alpha   90.00
_cell.angle_beta   90.00
_cell.angle_gamma   90.00
#
_symmetry.space_group_name_H-M   'P 1'
#
loop_
_entity.id
_entity.type
_entity.pdbx_description
1 polymer ?
#
loop_
_entity_poly.entity_id
_entity_poly.type
_entity_poly.pdbx_seq_one_letter_code
_entity_poly.pdbx_strand_id
1 'polypeptide(L)'
;VYSCVLMNPLLAAQQLTHSYDNNHIDLPDLNVPHDGYCPYSDQTWNHDGNGHGTHCAGIVGAIGGNGEGLTSLNPDPNKFDFFISKGLKDSGTGTLSGILSAVQKCVDNGAKIISMSLGGGGFSDITNDQLSGHYENDGVLLIASAGNNVSGSI
;
A
#
# COMPACT_ATOMS: atom_id res chain seq x y z
N VAL A 1 6.75 9.34 -1.55
CA VAL A 1 7.25 9.06 -0.18
C VAL A 1 6.15 9.45 0.79
N TYR A 2 5.90 8.67 1.85
CA TYR A 2 4.92 8.86 2.95
C TYR A 2 3.66 7.97 2.92
N SER A 3 3.63 6.99 3.84
CA SER A 3 2.52 6.10 4.22
C SER A 3 1.93 6.56 5.55
N CYS A 4 0.61 6.49 5.68
CA CYS A 4 -0.07 6.53 6.97
C CYS A 4 -1.22 5.53 6.92
N VAL A 5 -1.30 4.67 7.94
CA VAL A 5 -2.39 3.72 8.17
C VAL A 5 -2.64 3.71 9.66
N LEU A 6 -3.88 3.91 10.09
CA LEU A 6 -4.33 3.65 11.46
C LEU A 6 -4.99 2.27 11.49
N MET A 7 -4.51 1.34 12.31
CA MET A 7 -5.17 0.05 12.50
C MET A 7 -5.37 -0.27 13.98
N ASN A 8 -6.56 -0.78 14.29
CA ASN A 8 -6.92 -1.45 15.53
C ASN A 8 -7.88 -2.60 15.19
N PRO A 9 -7.96 -3.63 16.07
CA PRO A 9 -7.60 -4.99 15.74
C PRO A 9 -8.68 -5.69 14.89
N LEU A 10 -8.27 -6.48 13.89
CA LEU A 10 -9.07 -7.22 12.88
C LEU A 10 -9.22 -6.56 11.51
N LEU A 11 -8.46 -5.50 11.18
CA LEU A 11 -8.59 -4.79 9.90
C LEU A 11 -7.40 -5.06 8.96
N ALA A 12 -7.70 -5.45 7.72
CA ALA A 12 -6.73 -5.54 6.63
C ALA A 12 -6.26 -4.14 6.22
N ALA A 13 -4.95 -3.88 6.32
CA ALA A 13 -4.32 -2.71 5.71
C ALA A 13 -3.64 -3.09 4.42
N GLN A 14 -3.77 -2.22 3.45
CA GLN A 14 -3.21 -2.48 2.15
C GLN A 14 -2.36 -1.31 1.71
N GLN A 15 -1.19 -1.64 1.16
CA GLN A 15 -0.19 -0.64 0.83
C GLN A 15 0.07 -0.60 -0.67
N LEU A 16 -0.32 0.52 -1.28
CA LEU A 16 -0.01 0.88 -2.65
C LEU A 16 1.32 1.62 -2.68
N THR A 17 2.37 0.84 -2.90
CA THR A 17 3.74 1.32 -3.04
C THR A 17 4.43 0.61 -4.20
N HIS A 18 5.71 0.89 -4.41
CA HIS A 18 6.48 0.23 -5.43
C HIS A 18 6.51 -1.28 -5.23
N SER A 19 6.61 -1.83 -4.00
CA SER A 19 6.51 -3.28 -3.69
C SER A 19 6.68 -3.56 -2.19
N TYR A 20 6.73 -4.83 -1.77
CA TYR A 20 7.04 -5.26 -0.40
C TYR A 20 8.13 -6.34 -0.42
N ASP A 21 9.15 -6.24 0.42
CA ASP A 21 10.14 -7.32 0.60
C ASP A 21 9.63 -8.37 1.59
N ASN A 22 9.19 -9.51 1.05
CA ASN A 22 8.69 -10.63 1.83
C ASN A 22 9.77 -11.44 2.55
N ASN A 23 11.05 -11.05 2.45
CA ASN A 23 12.14 -11.66 3.22
C ASN A 23 12.70 -10.71 4.30
N HIS A 24 12.07 -9.55 4.51
CA HIS A 24 12.55 -8.58 5.48
C HIS A 24 12.33 -9.11 6.91
N ILE A 25 13.42 -9.24 7.67
CA ILE A 25 13.45 -9.85 9.00
C ILE A 25 12.46 -9.25 10.01
N ASP A 26 12.12 -7.98 9.82
CA ASP A 26 11.25 -7.21 10.72
C ASP A 26 9.79 -7.09 10.22
N LEU A 27 9.43 -7.77 9.14
CA LEU A 27 8.09 -7.71 8.53
C LEU A 27 7.45 -9.09 8.49
N PRO A 28 6.10 -9.20 8.54
CA PRO A 28 5.42 -10.49 8.46
C PRO A 28 5.56 -11.15 7.08
N ASP A 29 5.74 -12.46 7.06
CA ASP A 29 5.71 -13.23 5.81
C ASP A 29 4.28 -13.27 5.25
N LEU A 30 4.11 -12.84 4.01
CA LEU A 30 2.83 -12.92 3.29
C LEU A 30 2.82 -14.11 2.32
N ASN A 31 1.64 -14.68 2.10
CA ASN A 31 1.47 -15.84 1.25
C ASN A 31 1.47 -15.44 -0.22
N VAL A 32 2.50 -15.86 -0.94
CA VAL A 32 2.57 -15.71 -2.38
C VAL A 32 1.78 -16.84 -3.05
N PRO A 33 0.88 -16.56 -4.02
CA PRO A 33 0.56 -15.25 -4.60
C PRO A 33 -0.68 -14.56 -4.01
N HIS A 34 -1.32 -15.15 -2.99
CA HIS A 34 -2.64 -14.75 -2.53
C HIS A 34 -2.70 -13.33 -1.93
N ASP A 35 -1.60 -12.90 -1.34
CA ASP A 35 -1.55 -11.68 -0.52
C ASP A 35 -1.01 -10.45 -1.29
N GLY A 36 -0.92 -10.52 -2.63
CA GLY A 36 -0.58 -9.34 -3.41
C GLY A 36 -0.89 -9.36 -4.90
N TYR A 37 -0.65 -8.23 -5.55
CA TYR A 37 -0.94 -7.99 -6.96
C TYR A 37 0.10 -7.07 -7.61
N CYS A 38 0.45 -7.36 -8.86
CA CYS A 38 1.30 -6.51 -9.70
C CYS A 38 0.73 -6.49 -11.13
N PRO A 39 0.41 -5.31 -11.70
CA PRO A 39 -0.05 -5.19 -13.08
C PRO A 39 1.10 -5.24 -14.10
N TYR A 40 2.36 -5.24 -13.64
CA TYR A 40 3.55 -5.21 -14.49
C TYR A 40 4.07 -6.63 -14.73
N SER A 41 4.05 -7.09 -15.98
CA SER A 41 4.40 -8.48 -16.33
C SER A 41 5.86 -8.85 -16.06
N ASP A 42 6.74 -7.86 -15.98
CA ASP A 42 8.17 -8.00 -15.74
C ASP A 42 8.58 -7.85 -14.26
N GLN A 43 7.61 -7.67 -13.35
CA GLN A 43 7.85 -7.43 -11.94
C GLN A 43 6.88 -8.21 -11.05
N THR A 44 7.27 -8.45 -9.80
CA THR A 44 6.40 -9.07 -8.80
C THR A 44 6.07 -8.07 -7.68
N TRP A 45 4.99 -8.34 -6.96
CA TRP A 45 4.55 -7.49 -5.85
C TRP A 45 5.39 -7.69 -4.59
N ASN A 46 5.93 -8.90 -4.42
CA ASN A 46 6.69 -9.37 -3.24
C ASN A 46 8.20 -9.16 -3.35
N HIS A 47 8.65 -8.35 -4.32
CA HIS A 47 10.04 -7.95 -4.46
C HIS A 47 10.11 -6.44 -4.56
N ASP A 48 10.71 -5.80 -3.54
CA ASP A 48 10.89 -4.35 -3.50
C ASP A 48 12.23 -3.88 -4.07
N GLY A 49 12.23 -3.59 -5.37
CA GLY A 49 13.39 -3.04 -6.07
C GLY A 49 13.71 -1.58 -5.72
N ASN A 50 12.84 -0.88 -5.00
CA ASN A 50 13.03 0.53 -4.63
C ASN A 50 13.33 0.72 -3.12
N GLY A 51 12.75 -0.11 -2.26
CA GLY A 51 12.80 -0.03 -0.80
C GLY A 51 11.73 0.88 -0.20
N HIS A 52 11.07 1.72 -1.01
CA HIS A 52 10.07 2.68 -0.53
C HIS A 52 8.83 2.00 0.05
N GLY A 53 8.39 0.88 -0.54
CA GLY A 53 7.22 0.18 -0.04
C GLY A 53 7.51 -0.64 1.21
N THR A 54 8.63 -1.33 1.27
CA THR A 54 9.08 -2.02 2.49
C THR A 54 9.21 -1.03 3.66
N HIS A 55 9.79 0.15 3.43
CA HIS A 55 9.86 1.21 4.44
C HIS A 55 8.48 1.68 4.92
N CYS A 56 7.56 1.89 3.99
CA CYS A 56 6.19 2.29 4.32
C CYS A 56 5.44 1.19 5.10
N ALA A 57 5.68 -0.09 4.79
CA ALA A 57 5.04 -1.21 5.46
C ALA A 57 5.59 -1.37 6.89
N GLY A 58 6.88 -1.12 7.07
CA GLY A 58 7.52 -1.13 8.39
C GLY A 58 6.93 -0.10 9.35
N ILE A 59 6.60 1.11 8.88
CA ILE A 59 5.93 2.13 9.72
C ILE A 59 4.59 1.60 10.26
N VAL A 60 3.87 0.84 9.44
CA VAL A 60 2.51 0.39 9.74
C VAL A 60 2.51 -0.88 10.58
N GLY A 61 3.33 -1.87 10.23
CA GLY A 61 3.21 -3.24 10.76
C GLY A 61 4.51 -4.03 10.84
N ALA A 62 5.66 -3.39 11.07
CA ALA A 62 6.86 -4.10 11.53
C ALA A 62 6.59 -4.84 12.86
N ILE A 63 7.15 -6.04 13.01
CA ILE A 63 6.91 -6.95 14.14
C ILE A 63 7.62 -6.40 15.37
N GLY A 64 6.86 -5.93 16.36
CA GLY A 64 7.45 -5.41 17.59
C GLY A 64 7.88 -6.51 18.55
N GLY A 65 8.98 -6.27 19.28
CA GLY A 65 9.42 -7.16 20.37
C GLY A 65 10.09 -8.47 19.92
N ASN A 66 10.40 -8.60 18.64
CA ASN A 66 11.21 -9.69 18.07
C ASN A 66 12.73 -9.52 18.31
N GLY A 67 13.17 -8.36 18.80
CA GLY A 67 14.59 -8.04 19.02
C GLY A 67 15.32 -7.51 17.79
N GLU A 68 14.59 -7.27 16.70
CA GLU A 68 15.10 -6.77 15.42
C GLU A 68 14.51 -5.37 15.14
N GLY A 69 15.18 -4.62 14.26
CA GLY A 69 14.62 -3.41 13.63
C GLY A 69 13.95 -2.39 14.56
N LEU A 70 12.69 -2.05 14.26
CA LEU A 70 11.93 -0.94 14.87
C LEU A 70 10.56 -1.39 15.41
N THR A 71 9.89 -0.52 16.15
CA THR A 71 8.48 -0.73 16.54
C THR A 71 7.56 0.07 15.64
N SER A 72 6.58 -0.61 15.03
CA SER A 72 5.57 -0.02 14.16
C SER A 72 4.35 0.50 14.92
N LEU A 73 3.39 1.07 14.19
CA LEU A 73 2.09 1.44 14.75
C LEU A 73 1.30 0.22 15.24
N ASN A 74 1.30 -0.88 14.48
CA ASN A 74 0.66 -2.14 14.86
C ASN A 74 1.71 -3.25 14.96
N PRO A 75 2.36 -3.40 16.13
CA PRO A 75 3.49 -4.32 16.28
C PRO A 75 3.10 -5.81 16.34
N ASP A 76 1.81 -6.13 16.44
CA ASP A 76 1.32 -7.51 16.54
C ASP A 76 0.74 -7.97 15.20
N PRO A 77 1.46 -8.82 14.43
CA PRO A 77 1.03 -9.28 13.11
C PRO A 77 -0.25 -10.12 13.13
N ASN A 78 -0.75 -10.53 14.30
CA ASN A 78 -2.01 -11.26 14.41
C ASN A 78 -3.25 -10.34 14.47
N LYS A 79 -3.06 -9.01 14.48
CA LYS A 79 -4.14 -8.02 14.61
C LYS A 79 -4.51 -7.35 13.29
N PHE A 80 -3.79 -7.66 12.22
CA PHE A 80 -4.01 -7.10 10.90
C PHE A 80 -3.55 -8.08 9.83
N ASP A 81 -4.06 -7.89 8.62
CA ASP A 81 -3.57 -8.55 7.43
C ASP A 81 -2.97 -7.50 6.50
N PHE A 82 -1.82 -7.81 5.88
CA PHE A 82 -1.32 -7.02 4.77
C PHE A 82 -1.80 -7.62 3.45
N PHE A 83 -2.22 -6.76 2.55
CA PHE A 83 -2.28 -7.08 1.13
C PHE A 83 -1.52 -6.03 0.33
N ILE A 84 -0.61 -6.49 -0.51
CA ILE A 84 0.35 -5.63 -1.21
C ILE A 84 -0.06 -5.51 -2.67
N SER A 85 -0.49 -4.32 -3.06
CA SER A 85 -0.86 -4.02 -4.45
C SER A 85 0.16 -3.05 -5.05
N LYS A 86 0.94 -3.53 -6.00
CA LYS A 86 2.02 -2.78 -6.66
C LYS A 86 1.43 -1.86 -7.72
N GLY A 87 1.22 -0.60 -7.38
CA GLY A 87 0.73 0.43 -8.32
C GLY A 87 1.83 1.08 -9.16
N LEU A 88 3.11 0.96 -8.75
CA LEU A 88 4.27 1.62 -9.36
C LEU A 88 5.37 0.60 -9.67
N LYS A 89 6.15 0.84 -10.73
CA LYS A 89 7.32 0.04 -11.08
C LYS A 89 8.49 0.31 -10.14
N ASP A 90 9.46 -0.59 -10.10
CA ASP A 90 10.71 -0.42 -9.31
C ASP A 90 11.44 0.92 -9.56
N SER A 91 11.27 1.51 -10.75
CA SER A 91 11.82 2.81 -11.13
C SER A 91 11.22 4.01 -10.37
N GLY A 92 10.22 3.81 -9.52
CA GLY A 92 9.56 4.91 -8.83
C GLY A 92 8.26 5.39 -9.48
N THR A 93 7.98 4.94 -10.71
CA THR A 93 7.00 5.55 -11.62
C THR A 93 5.93 4.55 -12.06
N GLY A 94 4.78 5.03 -12.51
CA GLY A 94 3.68 4.18 -12.94
C GLY A 94 2.67 4.91 -13.80
N THR A 95 1.59 4.22 -14.13
CA THR A 95 0.46 4.77 -14.89
C THR A 95 -0.75 4.90 -13.99
N LEU A 96 -1.63 5.86 -14.27
CA LEU A 96 -2.91 5.99 -13.56
C LEU A 96 -3.72 4.69 -13.62
N SER A 97 -3.76 4.02 -14.78
CA SER A 97 -4.42 2.72 -14.93
C SER A 97 -3.80 1.64 -14.03
N GLY A 98 -2.48 1.63 -13.87
CA GLY A 98 -1.79 0.71 -12.95
C GLY A 98 -2.20 0.97 -11.51
N ILE A 99 -2.25 2.24 -11.09
CA ILE A 99 -2.69 2.65 -9.75
C ILE A 99 -4.14 2.24 -9.49
N LEU A 100 -5.07 2.60 -10.39
CA LEU A 100 -6.49 2.27 -10.26
C LEU A 100 -6.73 0.76 -10.24
N SER A 101 -6.03 -0.01 -11.08
CA SER A 101 -6.13 -1.48 -11.05
C SER A 101 -5.64 -2.07 -9.73
N ALA A 102 -4.60 -1.47 -9.16
CA ALA A 102 -4.05 -1.89 -7.89
C ALA A 102 -5.00 -1.53 -6.71
N VAL A 103 -5.65 -0.35 -6.74
CA VAL A 103 -6.72 0.04 -5.80
C VAL A 103 -7.92 -0.89 -5.91
N GLN A 104 -8.41 -1.18 -7.11
CA GLN A 104 -9.53 -2.11 -7.28
C GLN A 104 -9.19 -3.49 -6.70
N LYS A 105 -7.98 -3.98 -6.97
CA LYS A 105 -7.54 -5.27 -6.44
C LYS A 105 -7.44 -5.27 -4.91
N CYS A 106 -7.16 -4.10 -4.33
CA CYS A 106 -7.21 -3.94 -2.90
C CYS A 106 -8.63 -4.13 -2.33
N VAL A 107 -9.59 -3.42 -2.93
CA VAL A 107 -11.01 -3.48 -2.58
C VAL A 107 -11.56 -4.90 -2.74
N ASP A 108 -11.25 -5.57 -3.86
CA ASP A 108 -11.68 -6.95 -4.15
C ASP A 108 -11.21 -7.95 -3.08
N ASN A 109 -10.05 -7.69 -2.48
CA ASN A 109 -9.48 -8.51 -1.41
C ASN A 109 -9.93 -8.06 -0.01
N GLY A 110 -10.96 -7.21 0.07
CA GLY A 110 -11.61 -6.85 1.32
C GLY A 110 -10.85 -5.80 2.15
N ALA A 111 -9.97 -5.00 1.53
CA ALA A 111 -9.30 -3.88 2.19
C ALA A 111 -10.32 -3.03 2.95
N LYS A 112 -9.98 -2.63 4.19
CA LYS A 112 -10.73 -1.58 4.88
C LYS A 112 -10.00 -0.24 4.84
N ILE A 113 -8.68 -0.31 4.75
CA ILE A 113 -7.83 0.87 4.64
C ILE A 113 -6.82 0.64 3.53
N ILE A 114 -6.73 1.61 2.64
CA ILE A 114 -5.78 1.63 1.54
C ILE A 114 -4.85 2.81 1.73
N SER A 115 -3.55 2.54 1.92
CA SER A 115 -2.51 3.56 2.01
C SER A 115 -1.79 3.73 0.68
N MET A 116 -1.79 4.94 0.17
CA MET A 116 -1.23 5.33 -1.13
C MET A 116 -0.10 6.34 -0.91
N SER A 117 1.13 5.82 -0.88
CA SER A 117 2.32 6.65 -0.64
C SER A 117 2.91 7.22 -1.94
N LEU A 118 2.00 7.67 -2.81
CA LEU A 118 2.27 8.16 -4.15
C LEU A 118 1.68 9.55 -4.32
N GLY A 119 2.15 10.24 -5.34
CA GLY A 119 1.65 11.55 -5.75
C GLY A 119 2.18 11.86 -7.14
N GLY A 120 1.41 12.63 -7.90
CA GLY A 120 1.72 12.94 -9.29
C GLY A 120 0.45 13.13 -10.11
N GLY A 121 0.63 13.51 -11.37
CA GLY A 121 -0.49 13.92 -12.21
C GLY A 121 -1.05 15.29 -11.83
N GLY A 122 -2.20 15.62 -12.39
CA GLY A 122 -3.04 16.75 -11.99
C GLY A 122 -4.43 16.23 -11.63
N PHE A 123 -5.25 17.07 -11.01
CA PHE A 123 -6.62 16.70 -10.65
C PHE A 123 -7.43 16.17 -11.84
N SER A 124 -8.21 15.11 -11.59
CA SER A 124 -9.07 14.46 -12.58
C SER A 124 -10.39 14.08 -11.91
N ASP A 125 -11.50 14.62 -12.40
CA ASP A 125 -12.84 14.29 -11.90
C ASP A 125 -13.11 12.78 -11.95
N ILE A 126 -12.72 12.13 -13.04
CA ILE A 126 -12.91 10.68 -13.21
C ILE A 126 -12.14 9.91 -12.13
N THR A 127 -10.90 10.30 -11.86
CA THR A 127 -10.08 9.63 -10.82
C THR A 127 -10.67 9.89 -9.44
N ASN A 128 -11.09 11.13 -9.18
CA ASN A 128 -11.71 11.51 -7.92
C ASN A 128 -13.00 10.74 -7.67
N ASP A 129 -13.89 10.65 -8.66
CA ASP A 129 -15.18 9.94 -8.56
C ASP A 129 -14.97 8.43 -8.36
N GLN A 130 -13.98 7.84 -9.03
CA GLN A 130 -13.65 6.43 -8.83
C GLN A 130 -13.12 6.16 -7.41
N LEU A 131 -12.19 7.00 -6.93
CA LEU A 131 -11.61 6.82 -5.60
C LEU A 131 -12.62 7.15 -4.49
N SER A 132 -13.42 8.21 -4.63
CA SER A 132 -14.47 8.55 -3.67
C SER A 132 -15.57 7.48 -3.65
N GLY A 133 -15.85 6.86 -4.79
CA GLY A 133 -16.79 5.76 -4.90
C GLY A 133 -16.43 4.57 -4.00
N HIS A 134 -15.15 4.26 -3.80
CA HIS A 134 -14.73 3.19 -2.88
C HIS A 134 -14.97 3.53 -1.41
N TYR A 135 -14.88 4.81 -1.04
CA TYR A 135 -15.26 5.25 0.30
C TYR A 135 -16.78 5.20 0.50
N GLU A 136 -17.53 5.75 -0.45
CA GLU A 136 -18.99 5.91 -0.35
C GLU A 136 -19.74 4.58 -0.47
N ASN A 137 -19.30 3.69 -1.37
CA ASN A 137 -20.04 2.48 -1.71
C ASN A 137 -19.45 1.22 -1.08
N ASP A 138 -18.11 1.14 -0.95
CA ASP A 138 -17.43 -0.06 -0.47
C ASP A 138 -16.98 0.06 1.00
N GLY A 139 -17.07 1.27 1.59
CA GLY A 139 -16.69 1.54 2.98
C GLY A 139 -15.18 1.45 3.21
N VAL A 140 -14.38 1.77 2.18
CA VAL A 140 -12.92 1.69 2.22
C VAL A 140 -12.32 3.07 2.47
N LEU A 141 -11.50 3.20 3.52
CA LEU A 141 -10.79 4.45 3.80
C LEU A 141 -9.52 4.53 2.94
N LEU A 142 -9.47 5.53 2.06
CA LEU A 142 -8.28 5.84 1.27
C LEU A 142 -7.44 6.91 1.97
N ILE A 143 -6.17 6.62 2.20
CA ILE A 143 -5.20 7.54 2.78
C ILE A 143 -4.11 7.77 1.76
N ALA A 144 -3.86 9.02 1.39
CA ALA A 144 -2.88 9.36 0.37
C ALA A 144 -1.98 10.51 0.82
N SER A 145 -0.76 10.55 0.29
CA SER A 145 0.20 11.61 0.60
C SER A 145 -0.22 12.94 -0.03
N ALA A 146 -0.01 14.06 0.67
CA ALA A 146 -0.35 15.39 0.16
C ALA A 146 0.51 15.84 -1.05
N GLY A 147 1.61 15.13 -1.33
CA GLY A 147 2.57 15.44 -2.40
C GLY A 147 3.79 16.24 -1.92
N ASN A 148 4.92 16.03 -2.62
CA ASN A 148 6.22 16.61 -2.26
C ASN A 148 6.66 17.77 -3.18
N ASN A 149 5.71 18.27 -3.98
CA ASN A 149 5.91 19.39 -4.89
C ASN A 149 4.87 20.47 -4.58
N VAL A 150 5.15 21.71 -4.97
CA VAL A 150 4.21 22.86 -4.83
C VAL A 150 2.87 22.68 -5.56
N SER A 151 2.73 21.64 -6.37
CA SER A 151 1.55 21.33 -7.18
C SER A 151 0.87 20.02 -6.78
N GLY A 152 0.94 19.61 -5.50
CA GLY A 152 0.43 18.32 -5.00
C GLY A 152 -0.83 17.82 -5.71
N SER A 153 -0.82 16.55 -6.12
CA SER A 153 -1.98 15.90 -6.76
C SER A 153 -1.94 14.39 -6.51
N ILE A 154 -3.13 13.86 -6.24
CA ILE A 154 -3.54 12.46 -6.09
C ILE A 154 -4.91 12.32 -6.76
#